data_AF-A0A962M9W6-F1
#
_entry.id   AF-A0A962M9W6-F1
#
_cell.length_a   1.000
_cell.length_b   1.000
_cell.length_c   1.000
_cell.angle_alpha   90.00
_cell.angle_beta   90.00
_cell.angle_gamma   90.00
#
_symmetry.space_group_name_H-M   'P 1'
#
loop_
_entity.id
_entity.type
_entity.pdbx_description
1 polymer ?
#
loop_
_entity_poly.entity_id
_entity_poly.type
_entity_poly.pdbx_seq_one_letter_code
_entity_poly.pdbx_strand_id
1 'polypeptide(L)'
;SGAGQISAGMEVLRIYPFRDKLFVFGRDQIKYIYVTDSGSFGLKDFTTNIGCLAPDSILEVGGDLIFLSPDGIRPISATDRIGDFEIASISKKIQGDIKSLINSVDPSEIDGLVIRGKSQFRYFFSDTSLSDDKVYGVIGAIKSSGDGVDWEYGLTLGIKVSCAYSGYVDNTEYVLHGTHDGKVMRQESGSTFNGTDILSIYSTPYIDFGTPSIRKTLQSVKLFTKPEGTFTLTLSARYDWADPDVLGPSDRNMESGGFGGAYGSFVYGSGTYGGASDPILFTNITGSGKSYKLTISSTGGASYSMQGFVVVYEENGYR
;
A
#
# COMPACT_ATOMS: atom_id res chain seq x y z
N SER A 1 -23.19 -40.81 14.06
CA SER A 1 -23.32 -39.35 13.90
C SER A 1 -23.22 -38.69 15.27
N GLY A 2 -22.08 -38.11 15.58
CA GLY A 2 -21.90 -37.24 16.74
C GLY A 2 -21.07 -36.05 16.26
N ALA A 3 -21.58 -34.84 16.41
CA ALA A 3 -20.79 -33.65 16.16
C ALA A 3 -19.62 -33.68 17.17
N GLY A 4 -18.41 -33.97 16.70
CA GLY A 4 -17.22 -33.93 17.54
C GLY A 4 -17.00 -32.50 18.00
N GLN A 5 -16.83 -32.29 19.31
CA GLN A 5 -16.44 -31.01 19.87
C GLN A 5 -14.94 -31.02 20.15
N ILE A 6 -14.23 -29.97 19.73
CA ILE A 6 -12.83 -29.76 20.03
C ILE A 6 -12.73 -28.44 20.78
N SER A 7 -12.16 -28.47 21.99
CA SER A 7 -11.90 -27.26 22.76
C SER A 7 -10.63 -26.59 22.23
N ALA A 8 -10.72 -25.35 21.76
CA ALA A 8 -9.57 -24.59 21.27
C ALA A 8 -8.60 -24.18 22.40
N GLY A 9 -9.12 -24.00 23.62
CA GLY A 9 -8.35 -23.48 24.76
C GLY A 9 -7.95 -22.01 24.61
N MET A 10 -8.73 -21.24 23.84
CA MET A 10 -8.55 -19.81 23.52
C MET A 10 -9.86 -19.22 23.00
N GLU A 11 -9.94 -17.89 23.06
CA GLU A 11 -10.85 -17.14 22.21
C GLU A 11 -10.47 -17.33 20.74
N VAL A 12 -11.44 -17.77 19.94
CA VAL A 12 -11.28 -17.98 18.51
C VAL A 12 -11.76 -16.72 17.80
N LEU A 13 -10.84 -16.03 17.13
CA LEU A 13 -11.15 -14.87 16.30
C LEU A 13 -11.59 -15.31 14.90
N ARG A 14 -10.85 -16.23 14.31
CA ARG A 14 -11.15 -16.75 12.96
C ARG A 14 -10.59 -18.15 12.76
N ILE A 15 -11.30 -18.91 11.94
CA ILE A 15 -10.82 -20.16 11.39
C ILE A 15 -10.58 -19.94 9.90
N TYR A 16 -9.40 -20.30 9.41
CA TYR A 16 -9.00 -20.06 8.02
C TYR A 16 -8.36 -21.31 7.42
N PRO A 17 -8.89 -21.85 6.29
CA PRO A 17 -8.28 -22.97 5.60
C PRO A 17 -7.02 -22.51 4.86
N PHE A 18 -5.90 -23.17 5.07
CA PHE A 18 -4.69 -22.93 4.29
C PHE A 18 -3.95 -24.24 4.07
N ARG A 19 -3.82 -24.63 2.79
CA ARG A 19 -3.29 -25.93 2.37
C ARG A 19 -4.09 -27.10 2.97
N ASP A 20 -3.41 -28.08 3.53
CA ASP A 20 -3.96 -29.27 4.17
C ASP A 20 -4.37 -29.05 5.63
N LYS A 21 -4.27 -27.81 6.14
CA LYS A 21 -4.51 -27.46 7.53
C LYS A 21 -5.64 -26.44 7.65
N LEU A 22 -6.35 -26.52 8.77
CA LEU A 22 -7.33 -25.53 9.16
C LEU A 22 -6.78 -24.73 10.33
N PHE A 23 -6.31 -23.51 10.06
CA PHE A 23 -5.74 -22.64 11.09
C PHE A 23 -6.83 -22.03 11.95
N VAL A 24 -6.56 -21.94 13.25
CA VAL A 24 -7.43 -21.37 14.27
C VAL A 24 -6.66 -20.22 14.90
N PHE A 25 -7.06 -19.00 14.56
CA PHE A 25 -6.45 -17.76 15.03
C PHE A 25 -7.16 -17.26 16.29
N GLY A 26 -6.38 -16.82 17.26
CA GLY A 26 -6.84 -15.99 18.37
C GLY A 26 -5.93 -14.80 18.55
N ARG A 27 -6.10 -14.08 19.66
CA ARG A 27 -5.38 -12.83 19.95
C ARG A 27 -3.87 -13.04 20.09
N ASP A 28 -3.47 -14.05 20.86
CA ASP A 28 -2.07 -14.24 21.27
C ASP A 28 -1.49 -15.60 20.86
N GLN A 29 -2.28 -16.46 20.23
CA GLN A 29 -1.82 -17.77 19.79
C GLN A 29 -2.53 -18.19 18.50
N ILE A 30 -1.88 -19.06 17.73
CA ILE A 30 -2.42 -19.66 16.52
C ILE A 30 -2.25 -21.16 16.64
N LYS A 31 -3.31 -21.89 16.32
CA LYS A 31 -3.34 -23.35 16.29
C LYS A 31 -3.74 -23.83 14.91
N TYR A 32 -3.64 -25.12 14.66
CA TYR A 32 -4.28 -25.71 13.49
C TYR A 32 -4.90 -27.06 13.84
N ILE A 33 -6.00 -27.35 13.16
CA ILE A 33 -6.71 -28.61 13.23
C ILE A 33 -6.13 -29.54 12.17
N TYR A 34 -5.86 -30.78 12.56
CA TYR A 34 -5.39 -31.86 11.68
C TYR A 34 -6.20 -33.13 11.90
N VAL A 35 -6.08 -34.09 10.99
CA VAL A 35 -6.71 -35.40 11.11
C VAL A 35 -5.66 -36.43 11.55
N THR A 36 -5.94 -37.19 12.60
CA THR A 36 -5.09 -38.28 13.08
C THR A 36 -5.18 -39.51 12.17
N ASP A 37 -4.25 -40.45 12.30
CA ASP A 37 -4.28 -41.71 11.54
C ASP A 37 -5.55 -42.53 11.80
N SER A 38 -6.19 -42.33 12.96
CA SER A 38 -7.49 -42.93 13.31
C SER A 38 -8.71 -42.19 12.74
N GLY A 39 -8.51 -41.16 11.91
CA GLY A 39 -9.57 -40.34 11.33
C GLY A 39 -10.24 -39.38 12.31
N SER A 40 -9.65 -39.14 13.48
CA SER A 40 -10.16 -38.18 14.48
C SER A 40 -9.53 -36.81 14.26
N PHE A 41 -10.24 -35.74 14.64
CA PHE A 41 -9.66 -34.40 14.60
C PHE A 41 -8.80 -34.13 15.82
N GLY A 42 -7.58 -33.66 15.61
CA GLY A 42 -6.66 -33.19 16.64
C GLY A 42 -6.38 -31.69 16.50
N LEU A 43 -5.89 -31.07 17.57
CA LEU A 43 -5.48 -29.67 17.61
C LEU A 43 -4.00 -29.59 17.98
N LYS A 44 -3.22 -28.79 17.26
CA LYS A 44 -1.82 -28.54 17.58
C LYS A 44 -1.52 -27.06 17.56
N ASP A 45 -0.67 -26.61 18.48
CA ASP A 45 -0.20 -25.25 18.49
C ASP A 45 0.75 -24.99 17.30
N PHE A 46 0.53 -23.87 16.62
CA PHE A 46 1.44 -23.34 15.60
C PHE A 46 2.39 -22.31 16.23
N THR A 47 1.85 -21.38 17.00
CA THR A 47 2.59 -20.41 17.85
C THR A 47 1.76 -20.09 19.09
N THR A 48 2.43 -19.81 20.20
CA THR A 48 1.81 -19.57 21.52
C THR A 48 1.92 -18.13 22.02
N ASN A 49 2.61 -17.25 21.30
CA ASN A 49 2.85 -15.86 21.71
C ASN A 49 2.57 -14.83 20.60
N ILE A 50 1.99 -15.28 19.48
CA ILE A 50 1.67 -14.44 18.33
C ILE A 50 0.27 -14.85 17.87
N GLY A 51 -0.59 -13.87 17.66
CA GLY A 51 -1.90 -14.06 17.08
C GLY A 51 -2.31 -12.92 16.17
N CYS A 52 -3.60 -12.88 15.85
CA CYS A 52 -4.19 -11.93 14.94
C CYS A 52 -4.92 -10.83 15.69
N LEU A 53 -4.80 -9.60 15.19
CA LEU A 53 -5.47 -8.43 15.73
C LEU A 53 -6.92 -8.32 15.25
N ALA A 54 -7.17 -8.62 13.98
CA ALA A 54 -8.47 -8.42 13.34
C ALA A 54 -8.88 -9.65 12.53
N PRO A 55 -10.08 -10.24 12.73
CA PRO A 55 -10.53 -11.41 11.99
C PRO A 55 -10.44 -11.23 10.47
N ASP A 56 -10.81 -10.08 9.93
CA ASP A 56 -10.80 -9.78 8.49
C ASP A 56 -9.43 -9.34 7.95
N SER A 57 -8.38 -9.42 8.77
CA SER A 57 -7.00 -9.17 8.34
C SER A 57 -6.24 -10.42 7.89
N ILE A 58 -6.87 -11.60 7.85
CA ILE A 58 -6.21 -12.85 7.44
C ILE A 58 -6.42 -13.05 5.94
N LEU A 59 -5.34 -13.00 5.15
CA LEU A 59 -5.38 -12.94 3.70
C LEU A 59 -4.38 -13.92 3.07
N GLU A 60 -4.71 -14.51 1.93
CA GLU A 60 -3.78 -15.33 1.16
C GLU A 60 -3.24 -14.55 -0.05
N VAL A 61 -1.93 -14.32 -0.10
CA VAL A 61 -1.28 -13.51 -1.12
C VAL A 61 0.03 -14.16 -1.54
N GLY A 62 0.26 -14.31 -2.84
CA GLY A 62 1.51 -14.89 -3.33
C GLY A 62 1.76 -16.35 -2.92
N GLY A 63 0.73 -17.06 -2.46
CA GLY A 63 0.81 -18.45 -2.02
C GLY A 63 1.14 -18.65 -0.53
N ASP A 64 1.36 -17.55 0.20
CA ASP A 64 1.50 -17.50 1.65
C ASP A 64 0.25 -16.89 2.29
N LEU A 65 -0.01 -17.28 3.53
CA LEU A 65 -1.05 -16.66 4.36
C LEU A 65 -0.43 -15.51 5.14
N ILE A 66 -1.00 -14.31 5.09
CA ILE A 66 -0.58 -13.15 5.89
C ILE A 66 -1.68 -12.78 6.87
N PHE A 67 -1.29 -12.20 8.01
CA PHE A 67 -2.22 -11.71 9.01
C PHE A 67 -1.66 -10.46 9.71
N LEU A 68 -2.54 -9.60 10.20
CA LEU A 68 -2.15 -8.43 10.99
C LEU A 68 -2.00 -8.82 12.46
N SER A 69 -0.81 -8.63 13.01
CA SER A 69 -0.49 -8.79 14.43
C SER A 69 -0.27 -7.41 15.08
N PRO A 70 -0.27 -7.27 16.42
CA PRO A 70 -0.09 -5.98 17.08
C PRO A 70 1.21 -5.25 16.74
N ASP A 71 2.23 -5.97 16.28
CA ASP A 71 3.55 -5.41 15.95
C ASP A 71 3.84 -5.30 14.45
N GLY A 72 2.89 -5.71 13.60
CA GLY A 72 2.99 -5.65 12.14
C GLY A 72 2.33 -6.83 11.43
N ILE A 73 2.53 -6.90 10.13
CA ILE A 73 2.02 -7.95 9.24
C ILE A 73 2.99 -9.12 9.25
N ARG A 74 2.46 -10.32 9.47
CA ARG A 74 3.24 -11.55 9.62
C ARG A 74 2.78 -12.61 8.62
N PRO A 75 3.70 -13.36 7.99
CA PRO A 75 3.36 -14.45 7.08
C PRO A 75 3.25 -15.79 7.82
N ILE A 76 2.59 -16.76 7.18
CA ILE A 76 2.65 -18.18 7.45
C ILE A 76 2.91 -18.82 6.08
N SER A 77 4.11 -19.34 5.90
CA SER A 77 4.50 -19.94 4.63
C SER A 77 4.05 -21.39 4.53
N ALA A 78 3.95 -21.91 3.30
CA ALA A 78 3.58 -23.31 3.07
C ALA A 78 4.64 -24.31 3.56
N THR A 79 5.92 -23.91 3.60
CA THR A 79 7.04 -24.77 4.03
C THR A 79 7.34 -24.72 5.52
N ASP A 80 6.62 -23.86 6.23
CA ASP A 80 6.86 -23.58 7.63
C ASP A 80 6.74 -24.86 8.49
N ARG A 81 7.83 -25.23 9.17
CA ARG A 81 7.94 -26.38 10.09
C ARG A 81 7.53 -26.06 11.53
N ILE A 82 6.54 -26.79 12.02
CA ILE A 82 5.96 -26.65 13.37
C ILE A 82 7.04 -26.67 14.46
N GLY A 83 7.06 -25.63 15.30
CA GLY A 83 7.90 -25.56 16.51
C GLY A 83 9.23 -24.84 16.36
N ASP A 84 9.56 -24.31 15.18
CA ASP A 84 10.80 -23.56 14.91
C ASP A 84 10.51 -22.31 14.07
N PHE A 85 9.78 -21.34 14.64
CA PHE A 85 9.28 -20.19 13.90
C PHE A 85 9.64 -18.85 14.51
N GLU A 86 10.67 -18.23 13.95
CA GLU A 86 10.74 -16.78 13.90
C GLU A 86 9.84 -16.29 12.75
N ILE A 87 8.55 -16.10 13.03
CA ILE A 87 7.62 -15.49 12.08
C ILE A 87 7.99 -14.01 11.92
N ALA A 88 9.04 -13.68 11.17
CA ALA A 88 9.48 -12.30 11.06
C ALA A 88 8.39 -11.45 10.39
N SER A 89 8.09 -10.28 10.97
CA SER A 89 7.20 -9.32 10.34
C SER A 89 7.74 -8.92 8.97
N ILE A 90 6.90 -9.04 7.93
CA ILE A 90 7.22 -8.59 6.56
C ILE A 90 7.13 -7.06 6.44
N SER A 91 6.52 -6.42 7.44
CA SER A 91 6.21 -4.99 7.45
C SER A 91 7.19 -4.14 8.28
N LYS A 92 8.39 -4.67 8.59
CA LYS A 92 9.42 -3.94 9.37
C LYS A 92 9.71 -2.53 8.82
N LYS A 93 9.69 -2.36 7.50
CA LYS A 93 9.92 -1.07 6.82
C LYS A 93 8.89 0.02 7.17
N ILE A 94 7.66 -0.38 7.53
CA ILE A 94 6.53 0.51 7.84
C ILE A 94 5.95 0.25 9.24
N GLN A 95 6.76 -0.30 10.15
CA GLN A 95 6.28 -0.73 11.47
C GLN A 95 5.71 0.45 12.29
N GLY A 96 6.32 1.64 12.17
CA GLY A 96 5.85 2.85 12.84
C GLY A 96 4.44 3.25 12.38
N ASP A 97 4.23 3.27 11.07
CA ASP A 97 2.94 3.63 10.47
C ASP A 97 1.86 2.62 10.85
N ILE A 98 2.14 1.32 10.72
CA ILE A 98 1.18 0.27 11.09
C ILE A 98 0.77 0.37 12.56
N LYS A 99 1.73 0.56 13.47
CA LYS A 99 1.43 0.73 14.90
C LYS A 99 0.57 1.96 15.15
N SER A 100 0.86 3.07 14.47
CA SER A 100 0.04 4.28 14.57
C SER A 100 -1.39 4.04 14.08
N LEU A 101 -1.56 3.32 12.97
CA LEU A 101 -2.86 3.01 12.39
C LEU A 101 -3.67 2.04 13.24
N ILE A 102 -3.03 0.98 13.75
CA ILE A 102 -3.65 0.03 14.70
C ILE A 102 -4.21 0.76 15.92
N ASN A 103 -3.46 1.72 16.47
CA ASN A 103 -3.88 2.47 17.65
C ASN A 103 -4.94 3.55 17.36
N SER A 104 -5.25 3.79 16.08
CA SER A 104 -6.19 4.84 15.67
C SER A 104 -7.64 4.35 15.50
N VAL A 105 -7.87 3.03 15.47
CA VAL A 105 -9.17 2.42 15.21
C VAL A 105 -9.42 1.21 16.10
N ASP A 106 -10.69 0.83 16.27
CA ASP A 106 -11.02 -0.45 16.88
C ASP A 106 -10.55 -1.62 15.98
N PRO A 107 -9.84 -2.63 16.52
CA PRO A 107 -9.47 -3.84 15.78
C PRO A 107 -10.60 -4.55 15.03
N SER A 108 -11.83 -4.44 15.50
CA SER A 108 -13.01 -5.05 14.85
C SER A 108 -13.46 -4.32 13.58
N GLU A 109 -13.01 -3.08 13.38
CA GLU A 109 -13.29 -2.26 12.19
C GLU A 109 -12.16 -2.34 11.14
N ILE A 110 -11.13 -3.16 11.39
CA ILE A 110 -10.05 -3.38 10.43
C ILE A 110 -10.45 -4.49 9.45
N ASP A 111 -10.52 -4.13 8.17
CA ASP A 111 -10.84 -5.05 7.08
C ASP A 111 -9.68 -5.17 6.09
N GLY A 112 -9.56 -6.33 5.45
CA GLY A 112 -8.50 -6.63 4.50
C GLY A 112 -9.02 -7.30 3.23
N LEU A 113 -8.38 -7.01 2.11
CA LEU A 113 -8.65 -7.70 0.84
C LEU A 113 -7.38 -7.96 0.03
N VAL A 114 -7.50 -8.87 -0.93
CA VAL A 114 -6.44 -9.20 -1.90
C VAL A 114 -6.89 -8.85 -3.30
N ILE A 115 -6.02 -8.18 -4.06
CA ILE A 115 -6.17 -7.92 -5.49
C ILE A 115 -5.19 -8.84 -6.21
N ARG A 116 -5.71 -9.95 -6.72
CA ARG A 116 -4.92 -11.05 -7.29
C ARG A 116 -4.24 -10.64 -8.58
N GLY A 117 -4.91 -9.86 -9.44
CA GLY A 117 -4.33 -9.34 -10.67
C GLY A 117 -3.11 -8.44 -10.46
N LYS A 118 -2.89 -7.94 -9.24
CA LYS A 118 -1.79 -7.05 -8.87
C LYS A 118 -0.82 -7.66 -7.86
N SER A 119 -1.03 -8.90 -7.41
CA SER A 119 -0.27 -9.53 -6.32
C SER A 119 -0.18 -8.61 -5.09
N GLN A 120 -1.30 -7.99 -4.74
CA GLN A 120 -1.39 -6.90 -3.78
C GLN A 120 -2.43 -7.21 -2.70
N PHE A 121 -2.17 -6.81 -1.47
CA PHE A 121 -3.20 -6.72 -0.43
C PHE A 121 -3.44 -5.27 -0.01
N ARG A 122 -4.60 -5.05 0.61
CA ARG A 122 -4.96 -3.80 1.29
C ARG A 122 -5.51 -4.12 2.66
N TYR A 123 -5.08 -3.36 3.65
CA TYR A 123 -5.76 -3.23 4.94
C TYR A 123 -6.35 -1.84 5.04
N PHE A 124 -7.58 -1.76 5.54
CA PHE A 124 -8.29 -0.52 5.77
C PHE A 124 -8.44 -0.31 7.28
N PHE A 125 -7.99 0.84 7.77
CA PHE A 125 -8.11 1.24 9.16
C PHE A 125 -9.19 2.32 9.22
N SER A 126 -10.45 1.89 9.23
CA SER A 126 -11.60 2.76 9.05
C SER A 126 -12.61 2.61 10.18
N ASP A 127 -12.63 3.58 11.08
CA ASP A 127 -13.63 3.68 12.14
C ASP A 127 -14.78 4.62 11.72
N THR A 128 -16.01 4.30 12.12
CA THR A 128 -17.19 5.16 11.91
C THR A 128 -16.99 6.61 12.35
N SER A 129 -16.18 6.85 13.39
CA SER A 129 -15.90 8.16 13.98
C SER A 129 -14.90 9.02 13.17
N LEU A 130 -14.14 8.43 12.24
CA LEU A 130 -13.18 9.15 11.42
C LEU A 130 -13.85 9.85 10.23
N SER A 131 -13.39 11.06 9.90
CA SER A 131 -13.69 11.72 8.63
C SER A 131 -12.88 11.09 7.50
N ASP A 132 -13.39 11.12 6.27
CA ASP A 132 -12.78 10.45 5.12
C ASP A 132 -11.33 10.90 4.88
N ASP A 133 -11.01 12.18 5.10
CA ASP A 133 -9.66 12.75 4.99
C ASP A 133 -8.68 12.32 6.11
N LYS A 134 -9.15 11.48 7.04
CA LYS A 134 -8.36 10.86 8.12
C LYS A 134 -8.41 9.34 8.08
N VAL A 135 -9.08 8.76 7.07
CA VAL A 135 -9.11 7.30 6.89
C VAL A 135 -7.91 6.88 6.07
N TYR A 136 -7.00 6.16 6.72
CA TYR A 136 -5.81 5.61 6.08
C TYR A 136 -5.94 4.10 5.90
N GLY A 137 -5.32 3.60 4.84
CA GLY A 137 -5.11 2.17 4.63
C GLY A 137 -3.65 1.87 4.33
N VAL A 138 -3.28 0.60 4.46
CA VAL A 138 -1.97 0.08 4.05
C VAL A 138 -2.14 -0.76 2.81
N ILE A 139 -1.31 -0.51 1.82
CA ILE A 139 -1.24 -1.31 0.60
C ILE A 139 0.12 -1.98 0.56
N GLY A 140 0.15 -3.30 0.30
CA GLY A 140 1.38 -4.06 0.16
C GLY A 140 1.35 -4.88 -1.11
N ALA A 141 2.42 -4.83 -1.89
CA ALA A 141 2.53 -5.58 -3.14
C ALA A 141 3.85 -6.36 -3.20
N ILE A 142 3.75 -7.57 -3.76
CA ILE A 142 4.92 -8.41 -4.03
C ILE A 142 5.61 -7.87 -5.28
N LYS A 143 6.91 -7.58 -5.14
CA LYS A 143 7.76 -7.15 -6.24
C LYS A 143 8.96 -8.10 -6.34
N SER A 144 9.28 -8.48 -7.57
CA SER A 144 10.50 -9.25 -7.83
C SER A 144 11.69 -8.29 -7.74
N SER A 145 12.58 -8.55 -6.80
CA SER A 145 13.84 -7.82 -6.65
C SER A 145 14.98 -8.82 -6.81
N GLY A 146 15.72 -8.74 -7.92
CA GLY A 146 16.94 -9.53 -8.17
C GLY A 146 16.82 -11.01 -7.81
N ASP A 147 17.27 -11.36 -6.61
CA ASP A 147 17.39 -12.73 -6.09
C ASP A 147 16.21 -13.19 -5.19
N GLY A 148 15.14 -12.41 -5.07
CA GLY A 148 14.01 -12.76 -4.19
C GLY A 148 12.69 -12.02 -4.41
N VAL A 149 11.72 -12.40 -3.58
CA VAL A 149 10.43 -11.72 -3.40
C VAL A 149 10.59 -10.73 -2.25
N ASP A 150 10.38 -9.44 -2.52
CA ASP A 150 10.32 -8.41 -1.48
C ASP A 150 8.93 -7.74 -1.51
N TRP A 151 8.57 -7.17 -0.37
CA TRP A 151 7.35 -6.40 -0.20
C TRP A 151 7.64 -4.91 -0.30
N GLU A 152 6.88 -4.25 -1.16
CA GLU A 152 6.78 -2.80 -1.23
C GLU A 152 5.44 -2.35 -0.64
N TYR A 153 5.46 -1.22 0.04
CA TYR A 153 4.31 -0.70 0.77
C TYR A 153 3.99 0.73 0.36
N GLY A 154 2.72 1.09 0.53
CA GLY A 154 2.23 2.45 0.46
C GLY A 154 1.09 2.67 1.44
N LEU A 155 0.60 3.90 1.49
CA LEU A 155 -0.60 4.25 2.21
C LEU A 155 -1.70 4.67 1.23
N THR A 156 -2.93 4.31 1.54
CA THR A 156 -4.14 4.84 0.90
C THR A 156 -4.80 5.85 1.83
N LEU A 157 -5.56 6.78 1.25
CA LEU A 157 -6.29 7.82 1.97
C LEU A 157 -7.72 7.89 1.41
N GLY A 158 -8.72 8.07 2.29
CA GLY A 158 -10.09 8.36 1.87
C GLY A 158 -10.96 7.15 1.51
N ILE A 159 -10.52 5.93 1.82
CA ILE A 159 -11.29 4.71 1.54
C ILE A 159 -11.85 4.16 2.85
N LYS A 160 -13.07 4.59 3.21
CA LYS A 160 -13.77 4.18 4.43
C LYS A 160 -14.56 2.89 4.21
N VAL A 161 -14.11 1.81 4.84
CA VAL A 161 -14.58 0.44 4.60
C VAL A 161 -15.26 -0.11 5.85
N SER A 162 -16.45 -0.68 5.69
CA SER A 162 -17.09 -1.49 6.74
C SER A 162 -16.88 -2.98 6.52
N CYS A 163 -16.74 -3.39 5.26
CA CYS A 163 -16.41 -4.75 4.85
C CYS A 163 -15.86 -4.72 3.43
N ALA A 164 -14.97 -5.63 3.07
CA ALA A 164 -14.50 -5.72 1.69
C ALA A 164 -14.46 -7.14 1.13
N TYR A 165 -14.48 -7.20 -0.20
CA TYR A 165 -14.44 -8.45 -0.93
C TYR A 165 -13.76 -8.27 -2.29
N SER A 166 -13.02 -9.28 -2.71
CA SER A 166 -12.43 -9.34 -4.05
C SER A 166 -12.57 -10.74 -4.63
N GLY A 167 -13.11 -10.81 -5.85
CA GLY A 167 -13.33 -12.07 -6.55
C GLY A 167 -13.46 -11.89 -8.06
N TYR A 168 -13.35 -13.00 -8.79
CA TYR A 168 -13.54 -13.02 -10.23
C TYR A 168 -15.00 -13.33 -10.58
N VAL A 169 -15.54 -12.55 -11.49
CA VAL A 169 -16.75 -12.91 -12.25
C VAL A 169 -16.31 -12.99 -13.71
N ASP A 170 -16.40 -14.18 -14.29
CA ASP A 170 -15.76 -14.54 -15.55
C ASP A 170 -14.26 -14.23 -15.52
N ASN A 171 -13.78 -13.37 -16.43
CA ASN A 171 -12.37 -12.97 -16.53
C ASN A 171 -12.08 -11.60 -15.89
N THR A 172 -13.03 -11.02 -15.16
CA THR A 172 -12.88 -9.69 -14.54
C THR A 172 -12.82 -9.82 -13.03
N GLU A 173 -11.76 -9.28 -12.41
CA GLU A 173 -11.70 -9.14 -10.95
C GLU A 173 -12.53 -7.94 -10.51
N TYR A 174 -13.44 -8.17 -9.58
CA TYR A 174 -14.25 -7.14 -8.93
C TYR A 174 -13.76 -6.95 -7.51
N VAL A 175 -13.24 -5.75 -7.24
CA VAL A 175 -12.84 -5.31 -5.90
C VAL A 175 -13.93 -4.40 -5.37
N LEU A 176 -14.63 -4.84 -4.32
CA LEU A 176 -15.79 -4.19 -3.75
C LEU A 176 -15.57 -3.91 -2.27
N HIS A 177 -16.15 -2.81 -1.79
CA HIS A 177 -16.27 -2.56 -0.35
C HIS A 177 -17.65 -2.01 -0.01
N GLY A 178 -18.14 -2.38 1.16
CA GLY A 178 -19.24 -1.70 1.83
C GLY A 178 -18.73 -0.47 2.58
N THR A 179 -19.56 0.56 2.62
CA THR A 179 -19.34 1.77 3.40
C THR A 179 -20.23 1.78 4.63
N HIS A 180 -19.85 2.52 5.67
CA HIS A 180 -20.67 2.64 6.89
C HIS A 180 -22.03 3.35 6.67
N ASP A 181 -22.24 4.00 5.51
CA ASP A 181 -23.54 4.55 5.10
C ASP A 181 -24.41 3.55 4.30
N GLY A 182 -23.99 2.29 4.21
CA GLY A 182 -24.77 1.20 3.60
C GLY A 182 -24.71 1.13 2.07
N LYS A 183 -23.75 1.82 1.44
CA LYS A 183 -23.51 1.72 -0.01
C LYS A 183 -22.46 0.65 -0.31
N VAL A 184 -22.48 0.17 -1.55
CA VAL A 184 -21.47 -0.73 -2.09
C VAL A 184 -20.71 0.02 -3.17
N MET A 185 -19.39 0.06 -3.02
CA MET A 185 -18.49 0.82 -3.86
C MET A 185 -17.50 -0.12 -4.56
N ARG A 186 -17.25 0.13 -5.84
CA ARG A 186 -16.26 -0.61 -6.63
C ARG A 186 -14.93 0.13 -6.64
N GLN A 187 -13.87 -0.55 -6.23
CA GLN A 187 -12.49 -0.08 -6.39
C GLN A 187 -11.94 -0.46 -7.77
N GLU A 188 -10.75 0.03 -8.11
CA GLU A 188 -10.07 -0.28 -9.38
C GLU A 188 -10.86 0.14 -10.63
N SER A 189 -11.65 1.22 -10.53
CA SER A 189 -12.42 1.77 -11.64
C SER A 189 -12.52 3.29 -11.54
N GLY A 190 -12.25 3.98 -12.65
CA GLY A 190 -12.27 5.44 -12.72
C GLY A 190 -11.07 6.11 -12.06
N SER A 191 -11.13 7.44 -11.94
CA SER A 191 -10.09 8.31 -11.38
C SER A 191 -10.57 9.19 -10.22
N THR A 192 -11.73 8.87 -9.63
CA THR A 192 -12.33 9.60 -8.51
C THR A 192 -12.79 8.63 -7.41
N PHE A 193 -12.83 9.11 -6.18
CA PHE A 193 -13.55 8.46 -5.09
C PHE A 193 -14.97 9.06 -5.00
N ASN A 194 -15.92 8.38 -5.63
CA ASN A 194 -17.33 8.79 -5.66
C ASN A 194 -17.54 10.24 -6.19
N GLY A 195 -16.80 10.62 -7.23
CA GLY A 195 -16.84 11.97 -7.81
C GLY A 195 -15.86 12.97 -7.18
N THR A 196 -15.20 12.62 -6.07
CA THR A 196 -14.11 13.42 -5.49
C THR A 196 -12.77 13.04 -6.11
N ASP A 197 -11.98 14.03 -6.51
CA ASP A 197 -10.65 13.80 -7.07
C ASP A 197 -9.73 13.08 -6.08
N ILE A 198 -8.95 12.12 -6.59
CA ILE A 198 -7.99 11.36 -5.78
C ILE A 198 -6.73 12.19 -5.58
N LEU A 199 -6.33 12.37 -4.32
CA LEU A 199 -5.05 12.96 -3.95
C LEU A 199 -3.95 11.90 -3.98
N SER A 200 -2.91 12.12 -4.77
CA SER A 200 -1.70 11.31 -4.77
C SER A 200 -0.53 12.12 -4.24
N ILE A 201 0.26 11.54 -3.33
CA ILE A 201 1.47 12.17 -2.79
C ILE A 201 2.57 11.12 -2.75
N TYR A 202 3.70 11.45 -3.35
CA TYR A 202 4.97 10.76 -3.17
C TYR A 202 5.97 11.73 -2.55
N SER A 203 6.71 11.28 -1.54
CA SER A 203 7.78 12.07 -0.92
C SER A 203 9.03 11.24 -0.73
N THR A 204 10.17 11.81 -1.08
CA THR A 204 11.47 11.22 -0.74
C THR A 204 11.77 11.40 0.75
N PRO A 205 12.68 10.60 1.33
CA PRO A 205 13.41 11.06 2.51
C PRO A 205 14.23 12.31 2.17
N TYR A 206 14.82 12.93 3.19
CA TYR A 206 15.84 13.94 2.95
C TYR A 206 17.06 13.27 2.30
N ILE A 207 17.36 13.65 1.05
CA ILE A 207 18.50 13.18 0.29
C ILE A 207 19.63 14.20 0.35
N ASP A 208 20.83 13.73 0.67
CA ASP A 208 22.07 14.54 0.72
C ASP A 208 23.07 14.18 -0.41
N PHE A 209 22.70 13.24 -1.27
CA PHE A 209 23.50 12.70 -2.36
C PHE A 209 24.88 12.15 -1.93
N GLY A 210 24.99 11.67 -0.69
CA GLY A 210 26.20 11.06 -0.13
C GLY A 210 27.16 12.05 0.54
N THR A 211 26.88 13.36 0.50
CA THR A 211 27.76 14.40 1.05
C THR A 211 27.00 15.38 1.95
N PRO A 212 26.55 14.99 3.16
CA PRO A 212 25.68 15.81 4.01
C PRO A 212 26.30 17.13 4.48
N SER A 213 27.63 17.25 4.51
CA SER A 213 28.30 18.48 4.92
C SER A 213 28.47 19.51 3.78
N ILE A 214 28.30 19.09 2.52
CA ILE A 214 28.57 19.91 1.34
C ILE A 214 27.28 20.54 0.84
N ARG A 215 27.31 21.88 0.70
CA ARG A 215 26.19 22.63 0.12
C ARG A 215 26.11 22.34 -1.37
N LYS A 216 24.89 22.09 -1.85
CA LYS A 216 24.58 21.81 -3.26
C LYS A 216 23.63 22.87 -3.78
N THR A 217 23.61 23.10 -5.07
CA THR A 217 22.56 23.87 -5.75
C THR A 217 21.80 22.89 -6.61
N LEU A 218 20.49 22.72 -6.37
CA LEU A 218 19.67 21.95 -7.29
C LEU A 218 19.41 22.79 -8.55
N GLN A 219 19.64 22.21 -9.72
CA GLN A 219 19.44 22.87 -11.00
C GLN A 219 18.10 22.47 -11.63
N SER A 220 17.82 21.17 -11.66
CA SER A 220 16.58 20.66 -12.27
C SER A 220 16.15 19.30 -11.74
N VAL A 221 14.87 19.00 -11.90
CA VAL A 221 14.27 17.70 -11.62
C VAL A 221 13.56 17.19 -12.87
N LYS A 222 13.79 15.93 -13.20
CA LYS A 222 13.14 15.18 -14.28
C LYS A 222 12.30 14.05 -13.69
N LEU A 223 11.05 13.89 -14.13
CA LEU A 223 10.17 12.79 -13.75
C LEU A 223 9.85 11.96 -15.00
N PHE A 224 10.02 10.65 -14.89
CA PHE A 224 9.69 9.69 -15.95
C PHE A 224 8.29 9.15 -15.69
N THR A 225 7.37 9.41 -16.61
CA THR A 225 5.95 9.10 -16.41
C THR A 225 5.36 8.33 -17.58
N LYS A 226 4.36 7.51 -17.27
CA LYS A 226 3.51 6.79 -18.22
C LYS A 226 2.04 7.16 -17.95
N PRO A 227 1.50 8.19 -18.61
CA PRO A 227 0.09 8.58 -18.51
C PRO A 227 -0.86 7.60 -19.20
N GLU A 228 -2.11 7.59 -18.74
CA GLU A 228 -3.28 7.10 -19.47
C GLU A 228 -4.12 8.27 -20.06
N GLY A 229 -3.73 9.51 -19.78
CA GLY A 229 -4.35 10.73 -20.28
C GLY A 229 -3.65 11.97 -19.74
N THR A 230 -4.30 13.13 -19.80
CA THR A 230 -3.72 14.39 -19.30
C THR A 230 -3.78 14.48 -17.78
N PHE A 231 -2.66 14.88 -17.18
CA PHE A 231 -2.54 15.09 -15.74
C PHE A 231 -1.51 16.20 -15.43
N THR A 232 -1.58 16.75 -14.22
CA THR A 232 -0.65 17.76 -13.73
C THR A 232 -0.04 17.30 -12.42
N LEU A 233 1.29 17.36 -12.32
CA LEU A 233 2.02 17.14 -11.08
C LEU A 233 2.50 18.46 -10.50
N THR A 234 2.47 18.57 -9.18
CA THR A 234 3.10 19.65 -8.42
C THR A 234 4.34 19.10 -7.71
N LEU A 235 5.50 19.64 -8.05
CA LEU A 235 6.76 19.40 -7.38
C LEU A 235 6.98 20.49 -6.31
N SER A 236 7.02 20.08 -5.06
CA SER A 236 7.46 20.87 -3.91
C SER A 236 8.82 20.37 -3.47
N ALA A 237 9.76 21.28 -3.19
CA ALA A 237 11.03 20.93 -2.56
C ALA A 237 11.20 21.67 -1.23
N ARG A 238 11.73 20.96 -0.24
CA ARG A 238 12.08 21.48 1.08
C ARG A 238 13.55 21.20 1.35
N TYR A 239 14.27 22.21 1.80
CA TYR A 239 15.72 22.15 2.00
C TYR A 239 16.02 22.03 3.50
N ASP A 240 17.14 21.40 3.83
CA ASP A 240 17.75 21.39 5.16
C ASP A 240 16.76 21.10 6.29
N TRP A 241 16.07 19.96 6.17
CA TRP A 241 15.11 19.49 7.18
C TRP A 241 13.93 20.44 7.43
N ALA A 242 13.62 21.30 6.45
CA ALA A 242 12.62 22.37 6.56
C ALA A 242 12.95 23.36 7.68
N ASP A 243 14.24 23.67 7.83
CA ASP A 243 14.72 24.77 8.68
C ASP A 243 13.99 26.08 8.31
N PRO A 244 13.30 26.73 9.28
CA PRO A 244 12.55 27.96 9.02
C PRO A 244 13.42 29.12 8.52
N ASP A 245 14.73 29.10 8.79
CA ASP A 245 15.68 30.12 8.34
C ASP A 245 16.21 29.86 6.92
N VAL A 246 15.89 28.70 6.32
CA VAL A 246 16.29 28.34 4.96
C VAL A 246 15.15 28.59 3.98
N LEU A 247 15.37 29.53 3.06
CA LEU A 247 14.42 29.82 1.98
C LEU A 247 14.38 28.65 0.98
N GLY A 248 13.24 27.97 0.91
CA GLY A 248 12.95 26.95 -0.10
C GLY A 248 12.46 27.54 -1.43
N PRO A 249 12.55 26.79 -2.53
CA PRO A 249 11.94 27.18 -3.80
C PRO A 249 10.42 27.17 -3.72
N SER A 250 9.78 27.95 -4.59
CA SER A 250 8.35 27.84 -4.83
C SER A 250 8.01 26.51 -5.50
N ASP A 251 6.79 26.01 -5.25
CA ASP A 251 6.27 24.81 -5.89
C ASP A 251 6.18 25.01 -7.42
N ARG A 252 6.36 23.91 -8.17
CA ARG A 252 6.42 23.91 -9.64
C ARG A 252 5.41 22.94 -10.21
N ASN A 253 4.57 23.42 -11.12
CA ASN A 253 3.63 22.58 -11.86
C ASN A 253 4.32 21.99 -13.10
N MET A 254 4.05 20.72 -13.36
CA MET A 254 4.57 19.94 -14.47
C MET A 254 3.38 19.26 -15.14
N GLU A 255 3.06 19.70 -16.35
CA GLU A 255 1.94 19.16 -17.12
C GLU A 255 2.42 18.08 -18.07
N SER A 256 1.68 16.98 -18.19
CA SER A 256 1.96 15.91 -19.16
C SER A 256 1.92 16.36 -20.61
N GLY A 257 1.29 17.50 -20.89
CA GLY A 257 0.93 17.94 -22.23
C GLY A 257 -0.19 17.08 -22.82
N GLY A 258 -0.39 17.23 -24.14
CA GLY A 258 -1.34 16.44 -24.90
C GLY A 258 -0.96 14.96 -24.91
N PHE A 259 -1.94 14.08 -24.70
CA PHE A 259 -1.78 12.64 -24.82
C PHE A 259 -2.14 12.22 -26.25
N GLY A 260 -1.18 11.70 -27.01
CA GLY A 260 -1.43 11.14 -28.33
C GLY A 260 -2.04 9.75 -28.20
N GLY A 261 -3.35 9.65 -28.03
CA GLY A 261 -3.96 8.32 -27.88
C GLY A 261 -4.01 7.53 -29.19
N ALA A 262 -3.99 6.21 -29.03
CA ALA A 262 -4.06 5.26 -30.13
C ALA A 262 -5.45 5.27 -30.80
N TYR A 263 -5.49 4.98 -32.11
CA TYR A 263 -6.73 4.85 -32.87
C TYR A 263 -7.67 3.84 -32.20
N GLY A 264 -8.90 4.26 -31.89
CA GLY A 264 -9.91 3.44 -31.20
C GLY A 264 -9.96 3.58 -29.66
N SER A 265 -9.11 4.39 -29.04
CA SER A 265 -9.06 4.56 -27.58
C SER A 265 -9.90 5.72 -27.03
N PHE A 266 -10.46 6.59 -27.89
CA PHE A 266 -11.23 7.76 -27.48
C PHE A 266 -12.67 7.72 -27.98
N VAL A 267 -13.56 8.37 -27.22
CA VAL A 267 -14.92 8.69 -27.67
C VAL A 267 -14.84 9.64 -28.86
N TYR A 268 -15.69 9.41 -29.87
CA TYR A 268 -15.76 10.25 -31.07
C TYR A 268 -15.99 11.72 -30.70
N GLY A 269 -15.09 12.60 -31.14
CA GLY A 269 -15.17 14.06 -30.89
C GLY A 269 -14.40 14.59 -29.68
N SER A 270 -13.75 13.74 -28.87
CA SER A 270 -12.95 14.16 -27.69
C SER A 270 -11.45 13.86 -27.81
N GLY A 271 -11.00 13.31 -28.93
CA GLY A 271 -9.60 12.91 -29.12
C GLY A 271 -8.68 14.10 -29.35
N THR A 272 -7.65 14.23 -28.51
CA THR A 272 -6.49 15.05 -28.83
C THR A 272 -5.47 14.17 -29.56
N TYR A 273 -5.02 14.58 -30.73
CA TYR A 273 -4.02 13.86 -31.52
C TYR A 273 -2.65 14.53 -31.34
N GLY A 274 -1.63 13.75 -31.02
CA GLY A 274 -0.25 14.21 -30.83
C GLY A 274 0.16 14.33 -29.35
N GLY A 275 1.36 13.82 -29.03
CA GLY A 275 1.91 13.77 -27.68
C GLY A 275 2.92 12.63 -27.53
N ALA A 276 3.87 12.76 -26.60
CA ALA A 276 4.76 11.65 -26.23
C ALA A 276 3.95 10.62 -25.41
N SER A 277 4.08 9.32 -25.72
CA SER A 277 3.43 8.25 -24.94
C SER A 277 3.97 8.14 -23.52
N ASP A 278 5.25 8.46 -23.34
CA ASP A 278 5.98 8.39 -22.08
C ASP A 278 6.74 9.72 -21.88
N PRO A 279 6.03 10.82 -21.54
CA PRO A 279 6.64 12.13 -21.41
C PRO A 279 7.60 12.16 -20.21
N ILE A 280 8.75 12.81 -20.43
CA ILE A 280 9.67 13.20 -19.36
C ILE A 280 9.27 14.61 -18.93
N LEU A 281 8.71 14.71 -17.74
CA LEU A 281 8.39 15.99 -17.15
C LEU A 281 9.67 16.63 -16.64
N PHE A 282 9.89 17.90 -16.94
CA PHE A 282 11.09 18.64 -16.55
C PHE A 282 10.72 19.97 -15.92
N THR A 283 11.38 20.31 -14.80
CA THR A 283 11.33 21.65 -14.24
C THR A 283 12.69 22.06 -13.68
N ASN A 284 12.99 23.35 -13.83
CA ASN A 284 14.09 23.96 -13.11
C ASN A 284 13.68 24.18 -11.65
N ILE A 285 14.64 24.07 -10.75
CA ILE A 285 14.48 24.35 -9.34
C ILE A 285 15.58 25.32 -8.91
N THR A 286 15.33 26.12 -7.89
CA THR A 286 16.23 27.19 -7.48
C THR A 286 16.62 27.04 -6.02
N GLY A 287 17.77 27.60 -5.67
CA GLY A 287 18.27 27.62 -4.30
C GLY A 287 19.24 26.48 -3.99
N SER A 288 19.78 26.54 -2.79
CA SER A 288 20.87 25.67 -2.35
C SER A 288 20.71 25.31 -0.89
N GLY A 289 21.08 24.07 -0.57
CA GLY A 289 21.06 23.48 0.76
C GLY A 289 21.99 22.27 0.83
N LYS A 290 22.00 21.57 1.95
CA LYS A 290 22.80 20.35 2.16
C LYS A 290 21.96 19.09 1.97
N SER A 291 20.69 19.15 2.34
CA SER A 291 19.72 18.05 2.22
C SER A 291 18.40 18.51 1.61
N TYR A 292 17.72 17.60 0.92
CA TYR A 292 16.57 17.93 0.09
C TYR A 292 15.45 16.91 0.25
N LYS A 293 14.22 17.35 0.44
CA LYS A 293 13.03 16.51 0.34
C LYS A 293 12.22 16.95 -0.86
N LEU A 294 11.98 16.03 -1.79
CA LEU A 294 11.11 16.25 -2.94
C LEU A 294 9.75 15.63 -2.66
N THR A 295 8.69 16.42 -2.78
CA THR A 295 7.31 16.00 -2.68
C THR A 295 6.64 16.23 -4.02
N ILE A 296 6.14 15.15 -4.62
CA ILE A 296 5.40 15.15 -5.86
C ILE A 296 3.96 14.86 -5.51
N SER A 297 3.04 15.74 -5.91
CA SER A 297 1.62 15.59 -5.64
C SER A 297 0.77 15.83 -6.86
N SER A 298 -0.40 15.21 -6.91
CA SER A 298 -1.42 15.46 -7.92
C SER A 298 -2.80 15.35 -7.28
N THR A 299 -3.76 16.03 -7.88
CA THR A 299 -5.17 15.93 -7.49
C THR A 299 -5.99 15.97 -8.76
N GLY A 300 -6.75 14.89 -9.00
CA GLY A 300 -7.55 14.73 -10.20
C GLY A 300 -6.72 14.44 -11.46
N GLY A 301 -7.40 14.49 -12.61
CA GLY A 301 -6.81 14.15 -13.90
C GLY A 301 -6.85 12.66 -14.22
N ALA A 302 -6.17 12.28 -15.31
CA ALA A 302 -6.07 10.89 -15.73
C ALA A 302 -5.08 10.09 -14.87
N SER A 303 -5.27 8.78 -14.82
CA SER A 303 -4.32 7.85 -14.20
C SER A 303 -2.92 7.97 -14.83
N TYR A 304 -1.89 7.80 -14.00
CA TYR A 304 -0.50 7.81 -14.44
C TYR A 304 0.35 6.88 -13.59
N SER A 305 1.47 6.44 -14.14
CA SER A 305 2.54 5.75 -13.40
C SER A 305 3.83 6.57 -13.44
N MET A 306 4.49 6.71 -12.30
CA MET A 306 5.80 7.34 -12.20
C MET A 306 6.86 6.25 -12.08
N GLN A 307 7.79 6.21 -13.03
CA GLN A 307 8.82 5.17 -13.12
C GLN A 307 10.10 5.55 -12.36
N GLY A 308 10.34 6.85 -12.18
CA GLY A 308 11.51 7.34 -11.46
C GLY A 308 11.68 8.85 -11.61
N PHE A 309 12.69 9.37 -10.92
CA PHE A 309 13.08 10.77 -10.99
C PHE A 309 14.60 10.90 -11.08
N VAL A 310 15.06 11.98 -11.69
CA VAL A 310 16.48 12.35 -11.74
C VAL A 310 16.62 13.79 -11.27
N VAL A 311 17.57 14.02 -10.37
CA VAL A 311 17.91 15.35 -9.87
C VAL A 311 19.28 15.73 -10.41
N VAL A 312 19.37 16.91 -11.01
CA VAL A 312 20.64 17.51 -11.44
C VAL A 312 21.02 18.58 -10.42
N TYR A 313 22.24 18.48 -9.88
CA TYR A 313 22.76 19.39 -8.88
C TYR A 313 24.24 19.69 -9.13
N GLU A 314 24.69 20.79 -8.54
CA GLU A 314 26.09 21.22 -8.50
C GLU A 314 26.56 21.30 -7.04
N GLU A 315 27.80 20.90 -6.76
CA GLU A 315 28.40 21.02 -5.43
C GLU A 315 29.13 22.36 -5.27
N ASN A 316 28.75 23.14 -4.25
CA ASN A 316 29.31 24.47 -3.98
C ASN A 316 30.42 24.47 -2.91
N GLY A 317 30.80 23.29 -2.39
CA GLY A 317 31.78 23.13 -1.32
C GLY A 317 31.22 23.31 0.11
N TYR A 318 32.10 23.60 1.07
CA TYR A 318 31.81 23.61 2.52
C TYR A 318 31.27 24.95 3.07
N ARG A 319 31.01 25.94 2.21
CA ARG A 319 30.59 27.28 2.66
C ARG A 319 29.11 27.35 2.99
#